data_AF-A0A6N3X5I5-F1
#
_entry.id   AF-A0A6N3X5I5-F1
#
_cell.length_a   1.000
_cell.length_b   1.000
_cell.length_c   1.000
_cell.angle_alpha   90.00
_cell.angle_beta   90.00
_cell.angle_gamma   90.00
#
_symmetry.space_group_name_H-M   'P 1'
#
loop_
_entity.id
_entity.type
_entity.pdbx_description
1 polymer ?
#
loop_
_entity_poly.entity_id
_entity_poly.type
_entity_poly.pdbx_seq_one_letter_code
_entity_poly.pdbx_strand_id
1 'polypeptide(L)'
;RQTPLGAARDLAFTLPRQDLQQARQALDPLLQQWPGAKLIPGGPIARVSAVGAGMPCTAGTAGRMFRALADAGINIAMIATSEIRISCVVAQEDGEAALRAVHHSFGLEG
;
A
#
# COMPACT_ATOMS: atom_id res chain seq x y z
N ARG A 1 11.58 -0.86 12.03
CA ARG A 1 12.80 -0.02 11.96
C ARG A 1 12.74 0.97 13.11
N GLN A 2 13.68 0.96 14.05
CA GLN A 2 13.80 2.03 15.05
C GLN A 2 14.53 3.20 14.40
N THR A 3 13.97 4.40 14.50
CA THR A 3 14.58 5.63 14.00
C THR A 3 15.41 6.30 15.11
N PRO A 4 16.53 6.98 14.80
CA PRO A 4 17.49 7.49 15.80
C PRO A 4 17.02 8.74 16.58
N LEU A 5 15.73 9.09 16.50
CA LEU A 5 15.16 10.37 16.96
C LEU A 5 13.86 10.10 17.76
N GLY A 6 13.95 9.44 18.91
CA GLY A 6 12.78 9.21 19.78
C GLY A 6 11.58 8.52 19.10
N ALA A 7 10.38 8.70 19.64
CA ALA A 7 9.14 8.13 19.11
C ALA A 7 8.62 8.88 17.87
N ALA A 8 9.41 8.93 16.80
CA ALA A 8 8.97 9.42 15.50
C ALA A 8 7.99 8.42 14.88
N ARG A 9 6.89 8.93 14.30
CA ARG A 9 5.89 8.15 13.56
C ARG A 9 5.96 8.56 12.09
N ASP A 10 5.96 7.56 11.23
CA ASP A 10 5.87 7.79 9.79
C ASP A 10 4.39 7.85 9.38
N LEU A 11 4.05 8.81 8.51
CA LEU A 11 2.77 8.87 7.83
C LEU A 11 3.02 8.69 6.34
N ALA A 12 2.35 7.71 5.74
CA ALA A 12 2.44 7.43 4.31
C ALA A 12 1.07 7.61 3.67
N PHE A 13 1.05 8.18 2.48
CA PHE A 13 -0.15 8.38 1.67
C PHE A 13 0.21 8.24 0.19
N THR A 14 -0.80 8.02 -0.64
CA THR A 14 -0.64 7.89 -2.09
C THR A 14 -1.32 9.06 -2.79
N LEU A 15 -0.75 9.51 -3.89
CA LEU A 15 -1.27 10.59 -4.73
C LEU A 15 -0.96 10.28 -6.20
N PRO A 16 -1.70 10.88 -7.16
CA PRO A 16 -1.28 10.92 -8.55
C PRO A 16 0.12 11.52 -8.68
N ARG A 17 0.94 10.96 -9.58
CA ARG A 17 2.35 11.39 -9.75
C ARG A 17 2.49 12.88 -10.07
N GLN A 18 1.55 13.43 -10.84
CA GLN A 18 1.54 14.83 -11.25
C GLN A 18 1.30 15.80 -10.08
N ASP A 19 0.68 15.33 -8.99
CA ASP A 19 0.32 16.16 -7.83
C ASP A 19 1.48 16.27 -6.83
N LEU A 20 2.62 15.60 -7.07
CA LEU A 20 3.77 15.60 -6.15
C LEU A 20 4.29 17.00 -5.85
N GLN A 21 4.35 17.86 -6.86
CA GLN A 21 4.80 19.24 -6.67
C GLN A 21 3.82 20.02 -5.78
N GLN A 22 2.52 19.85 -6.00
CA GLN A 22 1.48 20.50 -5.21
C GLN A 22 1.48 19.99 -3.76
N ALA A 23 1.60 18.68 -3.56
CA ALA A 23 1.72 18.08 -2.23
C ALA A 23 2.93 18.64 -1.48
N ARG A 24 4.07 18.82 -2.17
CA ARG A 24 5.27 19.41 -1.57
C ARG A 24 5.05 20.86 -1.16
N GLN A 25 4.46 21.68 -2.04
CA GLN A 25 4.11 23.07 -1.70
C GLN A 25 3.17 23.18 -0.50
N ALA A 26 2.21 22.25 -0.37
CA ALA A 26 1.28 22.24 0.75
C ALA A 26 1.92 21.76 2.08
N LEU A 27 2.84 20.77 2.01
CA LEU A 27 3.43 20.15 3.19
C LEU A 27 4.68 20.85 3.70
N ASP A 28 5.49 21.48 2.83
CA ASP A 28 6.76 22.11 3.21
C ASP A 28 6.61 23.11 4.39
N PRO A 29 5.59 24.00 4.43
CA PRO A 29 5.40 24.92 5.56
C PRO A 29 5.09 24.21 6.90
N LEU A 30 4.42 23.05 6.85
CA LEU A 30 4.12 22.24 8.04
C LEU A 30 5.37 21.49 8.50
N LEU A 31 6.12 20.91 7.57
CA LEU A 31 7.34 20.15 7.88
C LEU A 31 8.44 21.04 8.48
N GLN A 32 8.54 22.31 8.07
CA GLN A 32 9.46 23.28 8.67
C GLN A 32 9.17 23.55 10.15
N GLN A 33 7.93 23.37 10.60
CA GLN A 33 7.55 23.53 12.01
C GLN A 33 7.93 22.31 12.86
N TRP A 34 8.28 21.18 12.23
CA TRP A 34 8.55 19.92 12.91
C TRP A 34 10.02 19.49 12.70
N PRO A 35 10.90 19.70 13.69
CA PRO A 35 12.30 19.35 13.59
C PRO A 35 12.51 17.87 13.19
N GLY A 36 13.20 17.65 12.08
CA GLY A 36 13.51 16.31 11.57
C GLY A 36 12.42 15.67 10.71
N ALA A 37 11.25 16.30 10.53
CA ALA A 37 10.21 15.83 9.62
C ALA A 37 10.63 16.05 8.16
N LYS A 38 10.34 15.07 7.30
CA LYS A 38 10.75 15.07 5.89
C LYS A 38 9.65 14.45 5.03
N LEU A 39 9.38 15.05 3.88
CA LEU A 39 8.63 14.39 2.81
C LEU A 39 9.59 13.51 2.03
N ILE A 40 9.30 12.20 1.97
CA ILE A 40 10.09 11.23 1.20
C ILE A 40 9.21 10.73 0.05
N PRO A 41 9.46 11.18 -1.20
CA PRO A 41 8.72 10.68 -2.35
C PRO A 41 9.02 9.19 -2.57
N GLY A 42 7.96 8.40 -2.74
CA GLY A 42 8.06 7.01 -3.14
C GLY A 42 8.30 6.84 -4.65
N GLY A 43 8.70 5.62 -5.03
CA GLY A 43 8.73 5.19 -6.42
C GLY A 43 7.33 5.02 -7.02
N PRO A 44 7.26 4.68 -8.32
CA PRO A 44 6.00 4.25 -8.92
C PRO A 44 5.46 2.99 -8.22
N ILE A 45 4.14 2.93 -8.03
CA ILE A 45 3.47 1.83 -7.35
C ILE A 45 2.22 1.38 -8.10
N ALA A 46 1.79 0.16 -7.83
CA ALA A 46 0.45 -0.33 -8.17
C ALA A 46 -0.31 -0.68 -6.89
N ARG A 47 -1.62 -0.42 -6.88
CA ARG A 47 -2.52 -0.78 -5.77
C ARG A 47 -3.44 -1.90 -6.23
N VAL A 48 -3.27 -3.08 -5.66
CA VAL A 48 -4.15 -4.25 -5.90
C VAL A 48 -5.09 -4.40 -4.71
N SER A 49 -6.38 -4.64 -4.97
CA SER A 49 -7.39 -4.72 -3.90
C SER A 49 -8.31 -5.90 -4.07
N ALA A 50 -8.49 -6.68 -3.00
CA ALA A 50 -9.61 -7.59 -2.87
C ALA A 50 -10.79 -6.82 -2.23
N VAL A 51 -11.99 -6.97 -2.79
CA VAL A 51 -13.23 -6.30 -2.33
C VAL A 51 -14.36 -7.31 -2.26
N GLY A 52 -15.18 -7.29 -1.20
CA GLY A 52 -16.22 -8.28 -0.99
C GLY A 52 -16.95 -8.12 0.34
N ALA A 53 -18.29 -8.12 0.30
CA ALA A 53 -19.13 -7.93 1.47
C ALA A 53 -19.03 -9.08 2.51
N GLY A 54 -18.62 -10.28 2.07
CA GLY A 54 -18.44 -11.44 2.95
C GLY A 54 -17.13 -11.46 3.75
N MET A 55 -16.23 -10.50 3.54
CA MET A 55 -14.92 -10.48 4.20
C MET A 55 -14.96 -10.51 5.73
N PRO A 56 -15.81 -9.73 6.42
CA PRO A 56 -15.86 -9.75 7.89
C PRO A 56 -16.17 -11.13 8.46
N CYS A 57 -16.96 -11.92 7.73
CA CYS A 57 -17.38 -13.27 8.14
C CYS A 57 -16.43 -14.37 7.61
N THR A 58 -15.45 -14.02 6.77
CA THR A 58 -14.57 -14.99 6.11
C THR A 58 -13.14 -14.85 6.63
N ALA A 59 -12.86 -15.59 7.70
CA ALA A 59 -11.52 -15.67 8.26
C ALA A 59 -10.50 -16.13 7.21
N GLY A 60 -9.30 -15.55 7.25
CA GLY A 60 -8.20 -15.94 6.35
C GLY A 60 -8.21 -15.26 4.97
N THR A 61 -9.17 -14.39 4.65
CA THR A 61 -9.19 -13.65 3.36
C THR A 61 -7.88 -12.87 3.15
N ALA A 62 -7.41 -12.12 4.14
CA ALA A 62 -6.14 -11.38 4.06
C ALA A 62 -4.94 -12.32 3.92
N GLY A 63 -4.91 -13.41 4.69
CA GLY A 63 -3.84 -14.40 4.63
C GLY A 63 -3.72 -15.04 3.24
N ARG A 64 -4.86 -15.36 2.60
CA ARG A 64 -4.90 -15.85 1.22
C ARG A 64 -4.29 -14.85 0.24
N MET A 65 -4.67 -13.57 0.31
CA MET A 65 -4.12 -12.53 -0.54
C MET A 65 -2.61 -12.35 -0.35
N PHE A 66 -2.14 -12.30 0.90
CA PHE A 66 -0.72 -12.13 1.20
C PHE A 66 0.10 -13.34 0.76
N ARG A 67 -0.45 -14.55 0.93
CA ARG A 67 0.18 -15.78 0.47
C ARG A 67 0.32 -15.79 -1.05
N ALA A 68 -0.72 -15.41 -1.78
CA ALA A 68 -0.69 -15.35 -3.24
C ALA A 68 0.40 -14.40 -3.77
N LEU A 69 0.56 -13.23 -3.15
CA LEU A 69 1.62 -12.28 -3.50
C LEU A 69 3.01 -12.84 -3.16
N ALA A 70 3.16 -13.47 -1.99
CA ALA A 70 4.42 -14.07 -1.58
C ALA A 70 4.86 -15.23 -2.50
N ASP A 71 3.91 -16.09 -2.91
CA ASP A 71 4.17 -17.21 -3.84
C ASP A 71 4.56 -16.74 -5.24
N ALA A 72 4.06 -15.57 -5.66
CA ALA A 72 4.46 -14.91 -6.89
C ALA A 72 5.80 -14.15 -6.77
N GLY A 73 6.44 -14.15 -5.60
CA GLY A 73 7.69 -13.42 -5.36
C GLY A 73 7.53 -11.89 -5.27
N ILE A 74 6.31 -11.41 -5.02
CA ILE A 74 5.97 -9.97 -5.07
C ILE A 74 6.02 -9.38 -3.65
N ASN A 75 6.85 -8.36 -3.47
CA ASN A 75 6.99 -7.69 -2.18
C ASN A 75 5.85 -6.68 -1.92
N ILE A 76 5.27 -6.73 -0.72
CA ILE A 76 4.24 -5.80 -0.28
C ILE A 76 4.88 -4.60 0.42
N ALA A 77 4.69 -3.39 -0.13
CA ALA A 77 5.23 -2.15 0.42
C ALA A 77 4.31 -1.52 1.48
N MET A 78 2.99 -1.64 1.31
CA MET A 78 2.00 -1.10 2.23
C MET A 78 0.72 -1.94 2.20
N ILE A 79 0.07 -2.06 3.35
CA ILE A 79 -1.24 -2.70 3.50
C ILE A 79 -2.21 -1.66 4.07
N ALA A 80 -3.38 -1.54 3.44
CA ALA A 80 -4.49 -0.74 3.94
C ALA A 80 -5.78 -1.57 3.89
N THR A 81 -6.58 -1.52 4.96
CA THR A 81 -7.77 -2.37 5.10
C THR A 81 -8.99 -1.57 5.51
N SER A 82 -10.17 -1.99 5.04
CA SER A 82 -11.48 -1.71 5.62
C SER A 82 -12.20 -3.03 5.89
N GLU A 83 -13.44 -2.98 6.39
CA GLU A 83 -14.24 -4.20 6.66
C GLU A 83 -14.44 -5.08 5.43
N ILE A 84 -14.55 -4.46 4.24
CA ILE A 84 -14.87 -5.16 2.98
C ILE A 84 -13.78 -4.97 1.91
N ARG A 85 -12.58 -4.51 2.29
CA ARG A 85 -11.49 -4.26 1.35
C ARG A 85 -10.12 -4.50 1.99
N ILE A 86 -9.27 -5.23 1.29
CA ILE A 86 -7.83 -5.30 1.59
C ILE A 86 -7.09 -4.76 0.37
N SER A 87 -6.27 -3.73 0.57
CA SER A 87 -5.44 -3.12 -0.47
C SER A 87 -3.97 -3.38 -0.15
N CYS A 88 -3.24 -3.93 -1.11
CA CYS A 88 -1.79 -4.03 -1.07
C CYS A 88 -1.18 -3.07 -2.08
N VAL A 89 -0.15 -2.35 -1.67
CA VAL A 89 0.71 -1.55 -2.55
C VAL A 89 1.93 -2.37 -2.89
N VAL A 90 2.21 -2.50 -4.18
CA VAL A 90 3.36 -3.21 -4.75
C VAL A 90 4.10 -2.31 -5.73
N ALA A 91 5.28 -2.72 -6.20
CA ALA A 91 5.98 -2.02 -7.26
C ALA A 91 5.12 -1.96 -8.53
N GLN A 92 5.23 -0.88 -9.32
CA GLN A 92 4.36 -0.71 -10.49
C GLN A 92 4.54 -1.83 -11.52
N GLU A 93 5.78 -2.25 -11.73
CA GLU A 93 6.17 -3.35 -12.61
C GLU A 93 5.53 -4.69 -12.24
N ASP A 94 5.24 -4.91 -10.95
CA ASP A 94 4.62 -6.14 -10.45
C ASP A 94 3.08 -6.09 -10.53
N GLY A 95 2.49 -4.95 -10.88
CA GLY A 95 1.06 -4.69 -10.72
C GLY A 95 0.16 -5.72 -11.42
N GLU A 96 0.49 -6.08 -12.66
CA GLU A 96 -0.30 -7.08 -13.39
C GLU A 96 -0.09 -8.51 -12.86
N ALA A 97 1.14 -8.86 -12.50
CA ALA A 97 1.45 -10.16 -11.93
C ALA A 97 0.75 -10.33 -10.57
N ALA A 98 0.75 -9.29 -9.75
CA ALA A 98 0.04 -9.22 -8.49
C ALA A 98 -1.47 -9.36 -8.68
N LEU A 99 -2.04 -8.66 -9.66
CA LEU A 99 -3.46 -8.78 -9.99
C LEU A 99 -3.82 -10.22 -10.38
N ARG A 100 -3.07 -10.83 -11.30
CA ARG A 100 -3.30 -12.23 -11.74
C ARG A 100 -3.18 -13.22 -10.58
N ALA A 101 -2.12 -13.13 -9.78
CA ALA A 101 -1.91 -14.02 -8.64
C ALA A 101 -3.05 -13.93 -7.61
N VAL A 102 -3.48 -12.71 -7.28
CA VAL A 102 -4.60 -12.49 -6.37
C VAL A 102 -5.89 -13.05 -6.96
N HIS A 103 -6.19 -12.74 -8.22
CA HIS A 103 -7.39 -13.20 -8.91
C HIS A 103 -7.50 -14.74 -8.94
N HIS A 104 -6.40 -15.41 -9.28
CA HIS A 104 -6.28 -16.87 -9.24
C HIS A 104 -6.55 -17.44 -7.85
N SER A 105 -5.96 -16.84 -6.80
CA SER A 105 -6.14 -17.33 -5.41
C SER A 105 -7.59 -17.28 -4.91
N PHE A 106 -8.41 -16.39 -5.47
CA PHE A 106 -9.83 -16.28 -5.16
C PHE A 106 -10.72 -17.06 -6.14
N GLY A 107 -10.16 -17.76 -7.12
CA GLY A 107 -10.91 -18.55 -8.10
C GLY A 107 -11.80 -17.70 -8.99
N LEU A 108 -11.39 -16.46 -9.29
CA LEU A 108 -12.20 -15.51 -10.03
C LEU A 108 -11.93 -15.52 -11.54
N GLU A 109 -11.09 -16.43 -12.03
CA GLU A 109 -10.67 -16.50 -13.44
C GLU A 109 -11.87 -16.51 -14.40
N GLY A 110 -11.86 -15.57 -15.34
CA GLY A 110 -12.86 -15.37 -16.38
C GLY A 110 -12.23 -14.63 -17.57
#